data_AF-A0A0C9SNG7-F1
#
_entry.id   AF-A0A0C9SNG7-F1
#
_cell.length_a   1.000
_cell.length_b   1.000
_cell.length_c   1.000
_cell.angle_alpha   90.00
_cell.angle_beta   90.00
_cell.angle_gamma   90.00
#
_symmetry.space_group_name_H-M   'P 1'
#
loop_
_entity.id
_entity.type
_entity.pdbx_description
1 polymer ?
#
loop_
_entity_poly.entity_id
_entity_poly.type
_entity_poly.pdbx_seq_one_letter_code
_entity_poly.pdbx_strand_id
1 'polypeptide(L)'
;GRSLHVTCILFDRVEQIVLRTCACASAPSQLMAMGLFGCAPIAPSLAVDLRLLQFMKTLFVRLTPNTTAWCEALAVFLQERGYGLTTQDNLRRRFSNAYQWYIVLV
;
A
#
# COMPACT_ATOMS: atom_id res chain seq x y z
N GLY A 1 1.48 23.56 5.04
CA GLY A 1 1.60 22.18 4.54
C GLY A 1 1.29 21.20 5.65
N ARG A 2 0.84 19.98 5.34
CA ARG A 2 0.52 18.94 6.34
C ARG A 2 1.56 17.83 6.26
N SER A 3 2.03 17.35 7.41
CA SER A 3 2.88 16.15 7.47
C SER A 3 2.01 14.90 7.57
N LEU A 4 2.31 13.88 6.77
CA LEU A 4 1.62 12.59 6.79
C LEU A 4 2.65 11.48 7.04
N HIS A 5 2.41 10.67 8.07
CA HIS A 5 3.18 9.45 8.30
C HIS A 5 2.55 8.32 7.47
N VAL A 6 3.34 7.71 6.61
CA VAL A 6 2.87 6.68 5.68
C VAL A 6 3.70 5.43 5.86
N THR A 7 3.02 4.31 6.13
CA THR A 7 3.63 2.98 6.11
C THR A 7 3.73 2.49 4.67
N CYS A 8 4.94 2.24 4.19
CA CYS A 8 5.19 1.78 2.82
C CYS A 8 5.46 0.28 2.82
N ILE A 9 4.65 -0.48 2.08
CA ILE A 9 4.86 -1.90 1.84
C ILE A 9 5.60 -2.05 0.51
N LEU A 10 6.88 -2.40 0.60
CA LEU A 10 7.73 -2.73 -0.54
C LEU A 10 7.76 -4.25 -0.72
N PHE A 11 8.39 -4.72 -1.80
CA PHE A 11 8.52 -6.16 -2.06
C PHE A 11 9.30 -6.93 -0.98
N ASP A 12 10.33 -6.30 -0.45
CA ASP A 12 11.35 -6.93 0.42
C ASP A 12 11.29 -6.43 1.87
N ARG A 13 10.59 -5.33 2.13
CA ARG A 13 10.59 -4.66 3.44
C ARG A 13 9.39 -3.74 3.65
N VAL A 14 9.25 -3.28 4.90
CA VAL A 14 8.30 -2.22 5.28
C VAL A 14 9.06 -1.03 5.82
N GLU A 15 8.70 0.17 5.38
CA GLU A 15 9.32 1.42 5.81
C GLU A 15 8.27 2.42 6.29
N GLN A 16 8.69 3.39 7.12
CA GLN A 16 7.87 4.54 7.49
C GLN A 16 8.47 5.79 6.86
N ILE A 17 7.67 6.53 6.10
CA ILE A 17 8.07 7.81 5.51
C ILE A 17 7.20 8.94 6.04
N VAL A 18 7.71 10.17 5.94
CA VAL A 18 6.95 11.39 6.24
C VAL A 18 6.80 12.22 4.98
N LEU A 19 5.58 12.33 4.47
CA LEU A 19 5.27 13.20 3.33
C LEU A 19 4.95 14.60 3.83
N ARG A 20 5.52 15.62 3.19
CA ARG A 20 5.15 17.02 3.42
C ARG A 20 4.24 17.47 2.28
N THR A 21 2.95 17.57 2.55
CA THR A 21 1.97 17.92 1.52
C THR A 21 1.67 19.41 1.50
N CYS A 22 1.56 19.97 0.30
CA CYS A 22 1.11 21.34 0.03
C CYS A 22 0.18 21.34 -1.19
N ALA A 23 -0.44 22.49 -1.49
CA ALA A 23 -1.17 22.67 -2.75
C ALA A 23 -0.28 22.39 -3.98
N CYS A 24 1.03 22.61 -3.86
CA CYS A 24 2.04 22.36 -4.88
C CYS A 24 2.48 20.90 -5.05
N ALA A 25 2.33 20.08 -4.02
CA ALA A 25 2.86 18.72 -3.96
C ALA A 25 1.92 17.85 -3.14
N SER A 26 0.99 17.19 -3.81
CA SER A 26 -0.02 16.34 -3.21
C SER A 26 0.56 15.01 -2.72
N ALA A 27 -0.09 14.33 -1.77
CA ALA A 27 0.36 13.01 -1.34
C ALA A 27 0.43 11.99 -2.50
N PRO A 28 -0.58 11.90 -3.41
CA PRO A 28 -0.52 10.97 -4.52
C PRO A 28 0.64 11.25 -5.48
N SER A 29 0.89 12.51 -5.83
CA SER A 29 1.98 12.86 -6.75
C SER A 29 3.35 12.50 -6.18
N GLN A 30 3.57 12.77 -4.89
CA GLN A 30 4.80 12.39 -4.20
C GLN A 30 4.97 10.86 -4.14
N LEU A 31 3.92 10.12 -3.76
CA LEU A 31 3.98 8.66 -3.69
C LEU A 31 4.23 8.03 -5.06
N MET A 32 3.57 8.51 -6.11
CA MET A 32 3.78 8.02 -7.48
C MET A 32 5.21 8.24 -7.96
N ALA A 33 5.82 9.38 -7.63
CA ALA A 33 7.23 9.65 -7.92
C ALA A 33 8.18 8.68 -7.19
N MET A 34 7.76 8.08 -6.09
CA MET A 34 8.50 7.05 -5.35
C MET A 34 8.17 5.62 -5.80
N GLY A 35 7.30 5.44 -6.81
CA GLY A 35 6.84 4.12 -7.23
C GLY A 35 5.84 3.46 -6.25
N LEU A 36 5.17 4.27 -5.44
CA LEU A 36 4.22 3.83 -4.42
C LEU A 36 2.80 4.32 -4.73
N PHE A 37 1.79 3.58 -4.27
CA PHE A 37 0.39 3.95 -4.42
C PHE A 37 -0.33 3.94 -3.07
N GLY A 38 -1.00 5.06 -2.73
CA GLY A 38 -1.62 5.26 -1.42
C GLY A 38 -2.96 4.56 -1.24
N CYS A 39 -3.28 4.17 0.00
CA CYS A 39 -4.58 3.61 0.38
C CYS A 39 -5.73 4.63 0.43
N ALA A 40 -5.42 5.92 0.30
CA ALA A 40 -6.38 7.01 0.27
C ALA A 40 -5.82 8.18 -0.55
N PRO A 41 -6.68 8.97 -1.22
CA PRO A 41 -6.24 10.03 -2.13
C PRO A 41 -5.71 11.28 -1.40
N ILE A 42 -6.24 11.61 -0.22
CA ILE A 42 -5.92 12.89 0.46
C ILE A 42 -4.91 12.69 1.60
N ALA A 43 -5.12 11.68 2.43
CA ALA A 43 -4.30 11.40 3.61
C ALA A 43 -4.04 9.89 3.74
N PRO A 44 -3.19 9.31 2.87
CA PRO A 44 -2.84 7.90 2.96
C PRO A 44 -2.11 7.63 4.28
N SER A 45 -2.52 6.58 4.99
CA SER A 45 -1.77 6.03 6.13
C SER A 45 -0.87 4.86 5.72
N LEU A 46 -1.12 4.31 4.53
CA LEU A 46 -0.39 3.19 3.96
C LEU A 46 -0.22 3.42 2.46
N ALA A 47 0.91 3.02 1.93
CA ALA A 47 1.18 2.97 0.49
C ALA A 47 1.83 1.63 0.12
N VAL A 48 1.58 1.17 -1.10
CA VAL A 48 2.04 -0.12 -1.60
C VAL A 48 2.87 0.10 -2.86
N ASP A 49 3.97 -0.63 -3.02
CA ASP A 49 4.78 -0.64 -4.24
C ASP A 49 3.92 -0.97 -5.47
N LEU A 50 4.02 -0.14 -6.51
CA LEU A 50 3.29 -0.32 -7.76
C LEU A 50 3.56 -1.68 -8.40
N ARG A 51 4.80 -2.18 -8.29
CA ARG A 51 5.17 -3.49 -8.82
C ARG A 51 4.43 -4.61 -8.05
N LEU A 52 4.19 -4.43 -6.75
CA LEU A 52 3.49 -5.41 -5.91
C LEU A 52 2.01 -5.43 -6.26
N LEU A 53 1.42 -4.24 -6.47
CA LEU A 53 0.06 -4.09 -6.97
C LEU A 53 -0.10 -4.71 -8.38
N GLN A 54 0.86 -4.49 -9.27
CA GLN A 54 0.86 -5.08 -10.61
C GLN A 54 0.99 -6.61 -10.57
N PHE A 55 1.86 -7.14 -9.69
CA PHE A 55 1.96 -8.59 -9.47
C PHE A 55 0.61 -9.17 -9.04
N MET A 56 -0.08 -8.52 -8.11
CA MET A 56 -1.40 -8.96 -7.68
C MET A 56 -2.49 -8.84 -8.73
N LYS A 57 -2.50 -7.74 -9.50
CA LYS A 57 -3.39 -7.57 -10.66
C LYS A 57 -3.23 -8.74 -11.63
N THR A 58 -1.99 -9.13 -11.88
CA THR A 58 -1.65 -10.28 -12.73
C THR A 58 -2.09 -11.61 -12.10
N LEU A 59 -1.90 -11.78 -10.80
CA LEU A 59 -2.28 -12.98 -10.06
C LEU A 59 -3.79 -13.20 -10.05
N PHE A 60 -4.58 -12.15 -9.80
CA PHE A 60 -6.05 -12.21 -9.72
C PHE A 60 -6.74 -12.36 -11.08
N VAL A 61 -6.01 -12.27 -12.20
CA VAL A 61 -6.50 -12.71 -13.50
C VAL A 61 -6.46 -14.24 -13.63
N ARG A 62 -5.58 -14.91 -12.87
CA ARG A 62 -5.37 -16.37 -12.92
C ARG A 62 -6.01 -17.12 -11.74
N LEU A 63 -6.39 -16.39 -10.69
CA LEU A 63 -7.00 -16.93 -9.47
C LEU A 63 -8.20 -16.08 -9.08
N THR A 64 -9.19 -16.69 -8.44
CA THR A 64 -10.29 -15.95 -7.82
C THR A 64 -9.71 -14.90 -6.86
N PRO A 65 -10.06 -13.61 -6.99
CA PRO A 65 -9.51 -12.56 -6.15
C PRO A 65 -9.88 -12.78 -4.68
N ASN A 66 -8.92 -13.26 -3.90
CA ASN A 66 -9.05 -13.45 -2.46
C ASN A 66 -8.07 -12.51 -1.74
N THR A 67 -8.45 -11.24 -1.68
CA THR A 67 -7.64 -10.21 -1.02
C THR A 67 -7.44 -10.50 0.47
N THR A 68 -8.39 -11.19 1.13
CA THR A 68 -8.27 -11.60 2.54
C THR A 68 -7.12 -12.59 2.72
N ALA A 69 -7.16 -13.74 2.04
CA ALA A 69 -6.12 -14.75 2.16
C ALA A 69 -4.75 -14.19 1.73
N TRP A 70 -4.72 -13.33 0.72
CA TRP A 70 -3.50 -12.61 0.34
C TRP A 70 -2.97 -11.73 1.48
N CYS A 71 -3.81 -10.89 2.10
CA CYS A 71 -3.38 -10.00 3.17
C CYS A 71 -2.92 -10.76 4.41
N GLU A 72 -3.55 -11.89 4.72
CA GLU A 72 -3.13 -12.80 5.79
C GLU A 72 -1.75 -13.38 5.49
N ALA A 73 -1.54 -13.93 4.29
CA ALA A 73 -0.25 -14.44 3.86
C ALA A 73 0.83 -13.36 3.89
N LEU A 74 0.51 -12.15 3.40
CA LEU A 74 1.42 -11.01 3.43
C LEU A 74 1.76 -10.59 4.87
N ALA A 75 0.79 -10.55 5.78
CA ALA A 75 1.03 -10.22 7.18
C ALA A 75 1.98 -11.23 7.84
N VAL A 76 1.78 -12.54 7.61
CA VAL A 76 2.68 -13.59 8.11
C VAL A 76 4.08 -13.43 7.52
N PHE A 77 4.18 -13.28 6.20
CA PHE A 77 5.45 -13.11 5.49
C PHE A 77 6.25 -11.89 5.97
N LEU A 78 5.58 -10.79 6.29
CA LEU A 78 6.20 -9.59 6.83
C LEU A 78 6.60 -9.76 8.30
N GLN A 79 5.76 -10.41 9.10
CA GLN A 79 6.04 -10.71 10.50
C GLN A 79 7.31 -11.57 10.66
N GLU A 80 7.48 -12.60 9.82
CA GLU A 80 8.68 -13.45 9.81
C GLU A 80 9.97 -12.67 9.50
N ARG A 81 9.87 -11.52 8.82
CA ARG A 81 11.00 -10.62 8.51
C ARG A 81 11.19 -9.51 9.55
N GLY A 82 10.48 -9.57 10.67
CA GLY A 82 10.55 -8.56 11.73
C GLY A 82 9.65 -7.35 11.51
N TYR A 83 8.85 -7.32 10.44
CA TYR A 83 7.92 -6.24 10.14
C TYR A 83 6.52 -6.57 10.69
N GLY A 84 6.39 -6.51 12.02
CA GLY A 84 5.12 -6.70 12.70
C GLY A 84 4.15 -5.55 12.42
N LEU A 85 3.16 -5.77 11.55
CA LEU A 85 2.05 -4.85 11.37
C LEU A 85 1.10 -5.00 12.56
N THR A 86 1.14 -4.06 13.50
CA THR A 86 0.44 -4.11 14.80
C THR A 86 -1.08 -4.29 14.73
N THR A 87 -1.69 -4.24 13.55
CA THR A 87 -3.12 -4.48 13.33
C THR A 87 -3.38 -5.18 12.00
N GLN A 88 -3.50 -6.51 12.00
CA GLN A 88 -3.86 -7.32 10.82
C GLN A 88 -5.16 -6.83 10.15
N ASP A 89 -6.18 -6.46 10.94
CA ASP A 89 -7.44 -5.93 10.42
C ASP A 89 -7.29 -4.59 9.68
N ASN A 90 -6.30 -3.77 10.08
CA ASN A 90 -6.01 -2.51 9.39
C ASN A 90 -5.28 -2.73 8.07
N LEU A 91 -4.43 -3.77 7.96
CA LEU A 91 -3.73 -4.07 6.72
C LEU A 91 -4.71 -4.43 5.62
N ARG A 92 -5.61 -5.38 5.87
CA ARG A 92 -6.57 -5.84 4.85
C ARG A 92 -7.36 -4.68 4.26
N ARG A 93 -7.95 -3.83 5.10
CA ARG A 93 -8.75 -2.68 4.65
C ARG A 93 -7.91 -1.68 3.85
N ARG A 94 -6.74 -1.29 4.34
CA ARG A 94 -5.89 -0.29 3.68
C ARG A 94 -5.31 -0.82 2.37
N PHE A 95 -4.91 -2.09 2.36
CA PHE A 95 -4.44 -2.78 1.17
C PHE A 95 -5.54 -2.86 0.11
N SER A 96 -6.74 -3.35 0.49
CA SER A 96 -7.88 -3.43 -0.43
C SER A 96 -8.21 -2.07 -1.03
N ASN A 97 -8.18 -0.99 -0.24
CA ASN A 97 -8.40 0.35 -0.77
C ASN A 97 -7.31 0.76 -1.78
N ALA A 98 -6.03 0.56 -1.46
CA ALA A 98 -4.93 0.88 -2.37
C ALA A 98 -5.07 0.11 -3.69
N TYR A 99 -5.37 -1.19 -3.61
CA TYR A 99 -5.56 -2.04 -4.77
C TYR A 99 -6.78 -1.67 -5.61
N GLN A 100 -7.92 -1.40 -4.98
CA GLN A 100 -9.13 -0.97 -5.67
C GLN A 100 -8.89 0.34 -6.45
N TRP A 101 -8.29 1.34 -5.80
CA TRP A 101 -7.98 2.61 -6.45
C TRP A 101 -6.93 2.45 -7.55
N TYR A 102 -5.95 1.56 -7.37
CA TYR A 102 -4.98 1.23 -8.40
C TYR A 102 -5.66 0.65 -9.64
N ILE A 103 -6.55 -0.34 -9.50
CA ILE A 103 -7.29 -0.90 -10.65
C ILE A 103 -8.09 0.16 -11.39
N VAL A 104 -8.73 1.08 -10.66
CA VAL A 104 -9.62 2.09 -11.25
C VAL A 104 -8.83 3.18 -12.00
N LEU A 105 -7.64 3.53 -11.52
CA LEU A 105 -6.88 4.70 -11.99
C LEU A 105 -5.66 4.36 -12.84
N VAL A 106 -5.22 3.09 -12.87
CA VAL A 106 -3.99 2.61 -13.55
C VAL A 106 -4.23 1.33 -14.34
#